data_AF-A0A251Z8J5-F1
#
_entry.id   AF-A0A251Z8J5-F1
#
_cell.length_a   1.000
_cell.length_b   1.000
_cell.length_c   1.000
_cell.angle_alpha   90.00
_cell.angle_beta   90.00
_cell.angle_gamma   90.00
#
_symmetry.space_group_name_H-M   'P 1'
#
loop_
_entity.id
_entity.type
_entity.pdbx_description
1 polymer ?
#
loop_
_entity_poly.entity_id
_entity_poly.type
_entity_poly.pdbx_seq_one_letter_code
_entity_poly.pdbx_strand_id
1 'polypeptide(L)'
;MRWAWRVARALITSQYALMLEYRAEIILWALSGVLPLIMLGVWSGSGAANAAGISAQQLSRYFLAAFVVRQFTVVWLINVFEEDALQGRLSPFLLQ
;
A
#
# COMPACT_ATOMS: atom_id res chain seq x y z
N MET A 1 -1.58 -41.91 9.86
CA MET A 1 -1.81 -41.11 8.61
C MET A 1 -2.88 -40.02 8.74
N ARG A 2 -4.10 -40.29 9.24
CA ARG A 2 -5.20 -39.27 9.30
C ARG A 2 -4.89 -38.00 10.12
N TRP A 3 -4.03 -38.10 11.14
CA TRP A 3 -3.60 -36.93 11.93
C TRP A 3 -2.63 -36.04 11.16
N ALA A 4 -1.59 -36.62 10.57
CA ALA A 4 -0.62 -35.89 9.75
C ALA A 4 -1.31 -35.15 8.59
N TRP A 5 -2.30 -35.78 7.95
CA TRP A 5 -3.11 -35.13 6.91
C TRP A 5 -3.94 -33.94 7.42
N ARG A 6 -4.51 -34.02 8.64
CA ARG A 6 -5.22 -32.88 9.25
C ARG A 6 -4.27 -31.72 9.53
N VAL A 7 -3.09 -32.01 10.10
CA VAL A 7 -2.08 -30.99 10.42
C VAL A 7 -1.54 -30.36 9.13
N ALA A 8 -1.16 -31.17 8.14
CA ALA A 8 -0.68 -30.67 6.84
C ALA A 8 -1.73 -29.80 6.16
N ARG A 9 -3.00 -30.21 6.15
CA ARG A 9 -4.09 -29.41 5.60
C ARG A 9 -4.21 -28.08 6.33
N ALA A 10 -4.24 -28.08 7.66
CA ALA A 10 -4.36 -26.86 8.46
C ALA A 10 -3.21 -25.87 8.20
N LEU A 11 -1.97 -26.37 8.14
CA LEU A 11 -0.79 -25.56 7.83
C LEU A 11 -0.84 -24.99 6.41
N ILE A 12 -1.18 -25.81 5.41
CA ILE A 12 -1.26 -25.34 4.02
C ILE A 12 -2.38 -24.31 3.85
N THR A 13 -3.55 -24.55 4.43
CA THR A 13 -4.68 -23.61 4.29
C THR A 13 -4.42 -22.29 5.01
N SER A 14 -3.83 -22.33 6.20
CA SER A 14 -3.50 -21.10 6.95
C SER A 14 -2.42 -20.29 6.24
N GLN A 15 -1.35 -20.94 5.76
CA GLN A 15 -0.30 -20.26 5.00
C GLN A 15 -0.81 -19.69 3.67
N TYR A 16 -1.66 -20.43 2.97
CA TYR A 16 -2.28 -19.93 1.74
C TYR A 16 -3.16 -18.71 2.01
N ALA A 17 -3.98 -18.75 3.07
CA ALA A 17 -4.83 -17.62 3.46
C ALA A 17 -3.98 -16.38 3.81
N LEU A 18 -2.92 -16.55 4.60
CA LEU A 18 -1.99 -15.47 4.95
C LEU A 18 -1.34 -14.84 3.71
N MET A 19 -0.87 -15.67 2.78
CA MET A 19 -0.26 -15.18 1.53
C MET A 19 -1.27 -14.46 0.64
N LEU A 20 -2.55 -14.86 0.66
CA LEU A 20 -3.60 -14.19 -0.08
C LEU A 20 -3.97 -12.84 0.55
N GLU A 21 -4.05 -12.77 1.87
CA GLU A 21 -4.27 -11.55 2.64
C GLU A 21 -3.19 -10.51 2.33
N TYR A 22 -1.92 -10.91 2.40
CA TYR A 22 -0.79 -10.05 2.08
C TYR A 22 -0.83 -9.52 0.63
N ARG A 23 -1.26 -10.35 -0.33
CA ARG A 23 -1.44 -9.93 -1.72
C ARG A 23 -2.58 -8.93 -1.88
N ALA A 24 -3.69 -9.14 -1.18
CA ALA A 24 -4.81 -8.20 -1.18
C ALA A 24 -4.40 -6.86 -0.57
N GLU A 25 -3.63 -6.88 0.52
CA GLU A 25 -3.06 -5.69 1.14
C GLU A 25 -2.16 -4.92 0.16
N ILE A 26 -1.27 -5.59 -0.57
CA ILE A 26 -0.43 -4.96 -1.60
C ILE A 26 -1.29 -4.26 -2.67
N ILE A 27 -2.39 -4.88 -3.10
CA ILE A 27 -3.30 -4.28 -4.09
C ILE A 27 -3.95 -3.01 -3.51
N LEU A 28 -4.46 -3.07 -2.28
CA LEU A 28 -5.06 -1.92 -1.61
C LEU A 28 -4.04 -0.80 -1.40
N TRP A 29 -2.81 -1.16 -1.05
CA TRP A 29 -1.70 -0.24 -0.88
C TRP A 29 -1.32 0.43 -2.21
N ALA A 30 -1.21 -0.35 -3.29
CA ALA A 30 -0.97 0.19 -4.63
C ALA A 30 -2.09 1.16 -5.06
N LEU A 31 -3.36 0.79 -4.84
CA LEU A 31 -4.52 1.66 -5.11
C LEU A 31 -4.46 2.97 -4.30
N SER A 32 -4.09 2.87 -3.02
CA SER A 32 -3.88 4.04 -2.15
C SER A 32 -2.74 4.95 -2.66
N GLY A 33 -1.73 4.38 -3.30
CA GLY A 33 -0.63 5.11 -3.92
C GLY A 33 -1.07 5.99 -5.10
N VAL A 34 -2.07 5.55 -5.87
CA VAL A 34 -2.60 6.26 -7.06
C VAL A 34 -3.82 7.13 -6.77
N LEU A 35 -4.30 7.16 -5.53
CA LEU A 35 -5.49 7.92 -5.12
C LEU A 35 -5.50 9.39 -5.58
N PRO A 36 -4.38 10.16 -5.56
CA PRO A 36 -4.38 11.53 -6.07
C PRO A 36 -4.77 11.63 -7.56
N LEU A 37 -4.41 10.64 -8.39
CA LEU A 37 -4.79 10.63 -9.81
C LEU A 37 -6.27 10.28 -9.99
N ILE A 38 -6.82 9.40 -9.16
CA ILE A 38 -8.26 9.11 -9.15
C ILE A 38 -9.03 10.38 -8.78
N MET A 39 -8.59 11.09 -7.75
CA MET A 39 -9.19 12.36 -7.34
C MET A 39 -9.08 13.42 -8.44
N LEU A 40 -7.96 13.50 -9.17
CA LEU A 40 -7.88 14.39 -10.33
C LEU A 40 -9.00 14.08 -11.35
N GLY A 41 -9.25 12.80 -11.64
CA GLY A 41 -10.35 12.38 -12.51
C GLY A 41 -11.73 12.80 -11.98
N VAL A 42 -11.98 12.60 -10.68
CA VAL A 42 -13.25 12.97 -10.02
C VAL A 42 -13.49 14.48 -10.04
N TRP A 43 -12.44 15.28 -9.81
CA TRP A 43 -12.57 16.73 -9.66
C TRP A 43 -12.41 17.49 -10.99
N SER A 44 -11.85 16.87 -12.02
CA SER A 44 -11.76 17.46 -13.35
C SER A 44 -13.15 17.73 -13.92
N GLY A 45 -13.42 18.96 -14.35
CA GLY A 45 -14.73 19.36 -14.91
C GLY A 45 -15.87 19.51 -13.90
N SER A 46 -15.65 19.20 -12.61
CA SER A 46 -16.66 19.31 -11.54
C SER A 46 -17.00 20.75 -11.10
N GLY A 47 -16.25 21.74 -11.59
CA GLY A 47 -16.28 23.11 -11.07
C GLY A 47 -15.38 23.35 -9.84
N ALA A 48 -14.71 22.32 -9.31
CA ALA A 48 -13.80 22.45 -8.17
C ALA A 48 -12.67 23.46 -8.37
N ALA A 49 -12.11 23.55 -9.58
CA ALA A 49 -11.10 24.56 -9.90
C ALA A 49 -11.66 25.99 -9.70
N ASN A 50 -12.86 26.26 -10.23
CA ASN A 50 -13.53 27.55 -10.06
C ASN A 50 -13.89 27.83 -8.61
N ALA A 51 -14.41 26.83 -7.89
CA ALA A 51 -14.74 26.95 -6.47
C ALA A 51 -13.50 27.27 -5.61
N ALA A 52 -12.34 26.73 -5.99
CA ALA A 52 -11.05 27.01 -5.36
C ALA A 52 -10.37 28.30 -5.88
N GLY A 53 -10.97 29.01 -6.85
CA GLY A 53 -10.39 30.23 -7.44
C GLY A 53 -9.10 29.99 -8.24
N ILE A 54 -8.88 28.77 -8.75
CA ILE A 54 -7.69 28.38 -9.51
C ILE A 54 -8.06 27.93 -10.93
N SER A 55 -7.08 27.97 -11.83
CA SER A 55 -7.24 27.40 -13.17
C SER A 55 -7.32 25.87 -13.13
N ALA A 56 -7.98 25.27 -14.13
CA ALA A 56 -7.99 23.82 -14.31
C ALA A 56 -6.58 23.22 -14.41
N GLN A 57 -5.62 23.96 -15.00
CA GLN A 57 -4.23 23.52 -15.08
C GLN A 57 -3.55 23.48 -13.71
N GLN A 58 -3.85 24.43 -12.81
CA GLN A 58 -3.34 24.40 -11.43
C GLN A 58 -3.92 23.23 -10.65
N LEU A 59 -5.20 22.88 -10.85
CA LEU A 59 -5.82 21.70 -10.24
C LEU A 59 -5.08 20.41 -10.66
N SER A 60 -4.77 20.26 -11.95
CA SER A 60 -3.99 19.12 -12.45
C SER A 60 -2.59 19.05 -11.86
N ARG A 61 -1.90 20.20 -11.79
CA ARG A 61 -0.55 20.28 -11.18
C ARG A 61 -0.57 19.93 -9.70
N TYR A 62 -1.61 20.33 -8.96
CA TYR A 62 -1.78 20.01 -7.55
C TYR A 62 -1.86 18.49 -7.33
N PHE A 63 -2.77 17.79 -8.03
CA PHE A 63 -2.90 16.34 -7.85
C PHE A 63 -1.71 15.56 -8.37
N LEU A 64 -1.05 16.04 -9.44
CA LEU A 64 0.20 15.46 -9.91
C LEU A 64 1.32 15.60 -8.88
N ALA A 65 1.49 16.79 -8.28
CA ALA A 65 2.47 17.02 -7.23
C ALA A 65 2.17 16.16 -6.00
N ALA A 66 0.90 16.06 -5.60
CA ALA A 66 0.47 15.18 -4.50
C ALA A 66 0.79 13.70 -4.78
N PHE A 67 0.58 13.23 -6.03
CA PHE A 67 0.97 11.88 -6.45
C PHE A 67 2.48 11.66 -6.32
N VAL A 68 3.29 12.60 -6.84
CA VAL A 68 4.76 12.52 -6.80
C VAL A 68 5.26 12.50 -5.37
N VAL A 69 4.85 13.45 -4.52
CA VAL A 69 5.23 13.49 -3.10
C VAL A 69 4.88 12.18 -2.42
N ARG A 70 3.70 11.63 -2.69
CA ARG A 70 3.27 10.37 -2.11
C ARG A 70 4.18 9.20 -2.50
N GLN A 71 4.71 9.14 -3.72
CA GLN A 71 5.63 8.06 -4.10
C GLN A 71 6.90 8.04 -3.25
N PHE A 72 7.38 9.22 -2.84
CA PHE A 72 8.61 9.35 -2.05
C PHE A 72 8.39 9.24 -0.54
N THR A 73 7.16 9.47 -0.05
CA THR A 73 6.85 9.41 1.40
C THR A 73 6.22 8.09 1.83
N VAL A 74 6.02 7.14 0.93
CA VAL A 74 5.27 5.90 1.18
C VAL A 74 6.11 4.79 1.84
N VAL A 75 7.39 5.01 2.15
CA VAL A 75 8.27 3.96 2.69
C VAL A 75 7.83 3.49 4.09
N TRP A 76 7.36 2.23 4.14
CA TRP A 76 7.01 1.48 5.36
C TRP A 76 8.16 0.66 5.94
N LEU A 77 9.33 0.68 5.30
CA LEU A 77 10.48 -0.16 5.65
C LEU A 77 10.89 -0.02 7.12
N ILE A 78 10.72 1.18 7.70
CA ILE A 78 11.05 1.44 9.10
C ILE A 78 10.21 0.60 10.08
N ASN A 79 8.95 0.31 9.74
CA ASN A 79 8.04 -0.42 10.60
C ASN A 79 8.35 -1.93 10.60
N VAL A 80 8.73 -2.48 9.44
CA VAL A 80 9.20 -3.87 9.33
C VAL A 80 10.51 -4.06 10.10
N PHE A 81 11.42 -3.10 9.99
CA PHE A 81 12.66 -3.11 10.78
C PHE A 81 12.39 -3.10 12.29
N GLU A 82 11.47 -2.24 12.74
CA GLU A 82 11.06 -2.15 14.14
C GLU A 82 10.45 -3.48 14.60
N GLU A 83 9.60 -4.10 13.79
CA GLU A 83 8.95 -5.36 14.10
C GLU A 83 9.94 -6.53 14.20
N ASP A 84 10.90 -6.63 13.28
CA ASP A 84 11.97 -7.63 13.33
C ASP A 84 12.86 -7.46 14.57
N ALA A 85 13.20 -6.22 14.94
CA ALA A 85 13.97 -5.90 16.13
C ALA A 85 13.21 -6.29 17.41
N LEU A 86 11.92 -5.93 17.51
CA LEU A 86 11.08 -6.25 18.67
C LEU A 86 10.84 -7.75 18.84
N GLN A 87 10.72 -8.49 17.75
CA GLN A 87 10.44 -9.94 17.77
C GLN A 87 11.72 -10.80 17.84
N GLY A 88 12.89 -10.18 17.95
CA GLY A 88 14.18 -10.88 18.07
C GLY A 88 14.54 -11.70 16.83
N ARG A 89 13.93 -11.39 15.67
CA ARG A 89 14.25 -12.04 14.41
C ARG A 89 15.56 -11.47 13.88
N LEU A 90 16.43 -12.35 13.42
CA LEU A 90 17.65 -11.93 12.76
C LEU A 90 17.27 -11.33 11.40
N SER A 91 17.27 -10.00 11.32
CA SER A 91 16.84 -9.30 10.10
C SER A 91 17.81 -9.63 8.95
N PRO A 92 17.34 -10.16 7.81
CA PRO A 92 18.20 -10.40 6.65
C PRO A 92 18.88 -9.12 6.14
N PHE A 93 18.31 -7.95 6.45
CA PHE A 93 18.84 -6.64 6.09
C PHE A 93 20.07 -6.22 6.92
N LEU A 94 20.33 -6.88 8.06
CA LEU A 94 21.52 -6.64 8.90
C LEU A 94 22.69 -7.57 8.55
N LEU A 95 22.48 -8.54 7.66
CA LEU A 95 23.48 -9.52 7.23
C LEU A 95 24.19 -9.15 5.91
N GLN A 96 23.89 -7.97 5.35
CA GLN A 96 24.57 -7.41 4.18
C GLN A 96 25.73 -6.51 4.62
#